data_AF-A0A7S2A0Q4-F1
#
_entry.id   AF-A0A7S2A0Q4-F1
#
_cell.length_a   1.000
_cell.length_b   1.000
_cell.length_c   1.000
_cell.angle_alpha   90.00
_cell.angle_beta   90.00
_cell.angle_gamma   90.00
#
_symmetry.space_group_name_H-M   'P 1'
#
loop_
_entity.id
_entity.type
_entity.pdbx_description
1 polymer ?
#
loop_
_entity_poly.entity_id
_entity_poly.type
_entity_poly.pdbx_seq_one_letter_code
_entity_poly.pdbx_strand_id
1 'polypeptide(L)'
;NQPISTWNVSAVVDMNQMFDRSGFNQDISAWDVGSVTNMHKMFMHGQFNQDLSLWDVSSVRDARGMFSKNELFSQNLCEWGDKMKEANAAQMFDRSACPDHSDPDLDSLFPGPFCENCAPPPTDPRWCCPAGRTDVLEDDSIRIAVQEYVNDRNGAIEKYGPINCWN
;
A
#
# COMPACT_ATOMS: atom_id res chain seq x y z
N ASN A 1 20.10 -15.92 16.86
CA ASN A 1 19.66 -14.82 15.97
C ASN A 1 20.83 -13.89 15.74
N GLN A 2 21.40 -13.90 14.53
CA GLN A 2 22.39 -12.88 14.13
C GLN A 2 21.66 -11.67 13.53
N PRO A 3 22.23 -10.46 13.60
CA PRO A 3 21.68 -9.30 12.92
C PRO A 3 21.83 -9.48 11.41
N ILE A 4 20.71 -9.39 10.68
CA ILE A 4 20.66 -9.50 9.22
C ILE A 4 20.26 -8.19 8.55
N SER A 5 20.07 -7.12 9.33
CA SER A 5 19.70 -5.79 8.83
C SER A 5 20.72 -5.22 7.83
N THR A 6 21.97 -5.68 7.88
CA THR A 6 23.07 -5.24 6.99
C THR A 6 23.25 -6.12 5.76
N TRP A 7 22.43 -7.16 5.58
CA TRP A 7 22.53 -8.01 4.40
C TRP A 7 22.17 -7.24 3.14
N ASN A 8 22.99 -7.40 2.10
CA ASN A 8 22.65 -6.92 0.77
C ASN A 8 21.74 -7.93 0.08
N VAL A 9 20.46 -7.57 -0.08
CA VAL A 9 19.43 -8.40 -0.72
C VAL A 9 18.94 -7.83 -2.05
N SER A 10 19.60 -6.81 -2.61
CA SER A 10 19.13 -6.08 -3.80
C SER A 10 19.05 -6.93 -5.08
N ALA A 11 19.74 -8.07 -5.11
CA ALA A 11 19.70 -9.03 -6.21
C ALA A 11 18.77 -10.23 -5.96
N VAL A 12 18.11 -10.30 -4.80
CA VAL A 12 17.18 -11.37 -4.46
C VAL A 12 15.88 -11.16 -5.23
N VAL A 13 15.41 -12.20 -5.90
CA VAL A 13 14.17 -12.18 -6.70
C VAL A 13 13.03 -12.94 -6.03
N ASP A 14 13.35 -13.93 -5.20
CA ASP A 14 12.40 -14.79 -4.50
C ASP A 14 12.70 -14.83 -3.00
N MET A 15 11.73 -14.41 -2.20
CA MET A 15 11.75 -14.43 -0.73
C MET A 15 10.61 -15.29 -0.15
N ASN A 16 10.09 -16.25 -0.91
CA ASN A 16 8.96 -17.05 -0.46
C ASN A 16 9.26 -17.77 0.87
N GLN A 17 8.29 -17.72 1.79
CA GLN A 17 8.34 -18.42 3.09
C GLN A 17 9.62 -18.21 3.92
N MET A 18 10.42 -17.17 3.65
CA MET A 18 11.75 -16.99 4.25
C MET A 18 11.71 -16.95 5.79
N PHE A 19 10.63 -16.41 6.35
CA PHE A 19 10.38 -16.30 7.79
C PHE A 19 9.05 -16.95 8.22
N ASP A 20 8.54 -17.92 7.47
CA ASP A 20 7.35 -18.68 7.89
C ASP A 20 7.60 -19.36 9.24
N ARG A 21 6.65 -19.23 10.18
CA ARG A 21 6.72 -19.78 11.55
C ARG A 21 7.96 -19.35 12.33
N SER A 22 8.61 -18.26 11.93
CA SER A 22 9.83 -17.79 12.56
C SER A 22 9.52 -16.87 13.75
N GLY A 23 10.31 -17.00 14.83
CA GLY A 23 10.37 -16.01 15.91
C GLY A 23 11.17 -14.76 15.54
N PHE A 24 11.43 -14.53 14.26
CA PHE A 24 12.18 -13.38 13.76
C PHE A 24 11.34 -12.10 13.83
N ASN A 25 11.89 -11.06 14.46
CA ASN A 25 11.28 -9.74 14.58
C ASN A 25 12.35 -8.63 14.64
N GLN A 26 13.47 -8.81 13.94
CA GLN A 26 14.50 -7.77 13.84
C GLN A 26 14.15 -6.81 12.70
N ASP A 27 14.57 -5.55 12.85
CA ASP A 27 14.39 -4.52 11.83
C ASP A 27 15.10 -4.88 10.52
N ILE A 28 14.33 -4.84 9.43
CA ILE A 28 14.76 -5.07 8.04
C ILE A 28 14.19 -3.97 7.11
N SER A 29 13.73 -2.86 7.67
CA SER A 29 13.17 -1.72 6.93
C SER A 29 14.17 -1.16 5.90
N ALA A 30 15.47 -1.31 6.16
CA ALA A 30 16.56 -0.86 5.28
C ALA A 30 16.91 -1.83 4.13
N TRP A 31 16.25 -2.99 4.03
CA TRP A 31 16.49 -3.92 2.92
C TRP A 31 16.00 -3.34 1.59
N ASP A 32 16.86 -3.39 0.58
CA ASP A 32 16.48 -3.09 -0.80
C ASP A 32 15.82 -4.31 -1.43
N VAL A 33 14.49 -4.30 -1.49
CA VAL A 33 13.66 -5.38 -2.04
C VAL A 33 13.14 -5.08 -3.45
N GLY A 34 13.65 -4.04 -4.12
CA GLY A 34 13.12 -3.57 -5.40
C GLY A 34 13.19 -4.59 -6.55
N SER A 35 14.04 -5.63 -6.43
CA SER A 35 14.14 -6.73 -7.39
C SER A 35 13.25 -7.94 -7.06
N VAL A 36 12.61 -7.94 -5.89
CA VAL A 36 11.84 -9.10 -5.40
C VAL A 36 10.51 -9.18 -6.14
N THR A 37 10.21 -10.35 -6.68
CA THR A 37 8.97 -10.63 -7.40
C THR A 37 8.03 -11.56 -6.62
N ASN A 38 8.58 -12.35 -5.68
CA ASN A 38 7.85 -13.34 -4.91
C ASN A 38 8.10 -13.17 -3.41
N MET A 39 7.04 -12.80 -2.68
CA MET A 39 7.00 -12.69 -1.21
C MET A 39 5.93 -13.61 -0.60
N HIS A 40 5.47 -14.62 -1.35
CA HIS A 40 4.43 -15.55 -0.91
C HIS A 40 4.75 -16.14 0.48
N LYS A 41 3.85 -15.90 1.43
CA LYS A 41 3.93 -16.38 2.82
C LYS A 41 5.22 -16.04 3.57
N MET A 42 5.93 -14.99 3.18
CA MET A 42 7.24 -14.64 3.76
C MET A 42 7.23 -14.57 5.29
N PHE A 43 6.17 -14.03 5.90
CA PHE A 43 6.01 -13.89 7.36
C PHE A 43 4.78 -14.64 7.90
N MET A 44 4.28 -15.63 7.18
CA MET A 44 3.13 -16.42 7.61
C MET A 44 3.43 -17.07 8.97
N HIS A 45 2.45 -17.10 9.89
CA HIS A 45 2.63 -17.69 11.23
C HIS A 45 3.81 -17.15 12.07
N GLY A 46 4.46 -16.07 11.64
CA GLY A 46 5.64 -15.52 12.29
C GLY A 46 5.29 -14.61 13.48
N GLN A 47 6.34 -14.07 14.10
CA GLN A 47 6.25 -13.04 15.16
C GLN A 47 6.68 -11.65 14.68
N PHE A 48 6.82 -11.46 13.37
CA PHE A 48 7.33 -10.25 12.77
C PHE A 48 6.31 -9.11 12.88
N ASN A 49 6.73 -7.93 13.36
CA ASN A 49 5.92 -6.72 13.48
C ASN A 49 6.79 -5.45 13.36
N GLN A 50 7.66 -5.38 12.37
CA GLN A 50 8.43 -4.16 12.06
C GLN A 50 7.79 -3.43 10.87
N ASP A 51 7.99 -2.12 10.83
CA ASP A 51 7.51 -1.26 9.75
C ASP A 51 8.23 -1.57 8.43
N LEU A 52 7.45 -1.84 7.38
CA LEU A 52 7.91 -2.13 6.03
C LEU A 52 7.34 -1.14 4.99
N SER A 53 6.70 -0.06 5.44
CA SER A 53 6.02 0.93 4.57
C SER A 53 6.96 1.54 3.52
N LEU A 54 8.26 1.63 3.83
CA LEU A 54 9.29 2.18 2.95
C LEU A 54 9.82 1.21 1.90
N TRP A 55 9.45 -0.08 1.94
CA TRP A 55 9.87 -1.02 0.91
C TRP A 55 9.31 -0.64 -0.47
N ASP A 56 10.15 -0.78 -1.50
CA ASP A 56 9.71 -0.71 -2.88
C ASP A 56 9.19 -2.07 -3.33
N VAL A 57 7.87 -2.21 -3.34
CA VAL A 57 7.16 -3.43 -3.73
C VAL A 57 6.67 -3.42 -5.18
N SER A 58 7.11 -2.46 -6.00
CA SER A 58 6.64 -2.29 -7.39
C SER A 58 6.93 -3.49 -8.30
N SER A 59 7.96 -4.27 -7.98
CA SER A 59 8.32 -5.51 -8.70
C SER A 59 7.60 -6.75 -8.18
N VAL A 60 6.89 -6.68 -7.06
CA VAL A 60 6.22 -7.83 -6.47
C VAL A 60 5.06 -8.28 -7.36
N ARG A 61 4.98 -9.58 -7.62
CA ARG A 61 3.90 -10.21 -8.39
C ARG A 61 3.11 -11.22 -7.57
N ASP A 62 3.72 -11.76 -6.51
CA ASP A 62 3.05 -12.67 -5.57
C ASP A 62 3.35 -12.29 -4.13
N ALA A 63 2.36 -11.76 -3.41
CA ALA A 63 2.40 -11.47 -1.98
C ALA A 63 1.32 -12.26 -1.21
N ARG A 64 0.80 -13.35 -1.81
CA ARG A 64 -0.28 -14.13 -1.22
C ARG A 64 0.10 -14.62 0.17
N GLY A 65 -0.79 -14.41 1.13
CA GLY A 65 -0.61 -14.86 2.51
C GLY A 65 0.65 -14.35 3.21
N MET A 66 1.28 -13.26 2.75
CA MET A 66 2.57 -12.78 3.28
C MET A 66 2.58 -12.63 4.80
N PHE A 67 1.49 -12.13 5.39
CA PHE A 67 1.30 -11.95 6.83
C PHE A 67 0.15 -12.82 7.39
N SER A 68 -0.32 -13.81 6.63
CA SER A 68 -1.44 -14.64 7.07
C SER A 68 -1.09 -15.36 8.38
N LYS A 69 -2.01 -15.31 9.34
CA LYS A 69 -1.86 -15.92 10.67
C LYS A 69 -0.65 -15.42 11.46
N ASN A 70 -0.10 -14.25 11.12
CA ASN A 70 0.84 -13.55 11.97
C ASN A 70 0.05 -12.71 12.97
N GLU A 71 -0.17 -13.29 14.16
CA GLU A 71 -0.99 -12.73 15.24
C GLU A 71 -0.37 -11.48 15.92
N LEU A 72 0.76 -10.98 15.42
CA LEU A 72 1.42 -9.78 15.92
C LEU A 72 1.55 -8.65 14.89
N PHE A 73 1.43 -8.94 13.60
CA PHE A 73 1.64 -7.94 12.55
C PHE A 73 0.45 -6.97 12.44
N SER A 74 0.71 -5.69 12.71
CA SER A 74 -0.30 -4.63 12.69
C SER A 74 0.23 -3.29 12.16
N GLN A 75 1.17 -3.32 11.21
CA GLN A 75 1.78 -2.10 10.65
C GLN A 75 0.97 -1.55 9.47
N ASN A 76 0.91 -0.23 9.35
CA ASN A 76 0.29 0.44 8.21
C ASN A 76 1.17 0.29 6.96
N LEU A 77 0.61 -0.28 5.89
CA LEU A 77 1.31 -0.49 4.62
C LEU A 77 0.62 0.23 3.44
N CYS A 78 -0.15 1.30 3.69
CA CYS A 78 -0.92 1.96 2.63
C CYS A 78 -0.06 2.54 1.50
N GLU A 79 1.20 2.87 1.77
CA GLU A 79 2.21 3.26 0.77
C GLU A 79 2.51 2.18 -0.28
N TRP A 80 2.08 0.94 -0.06
CA TRP A 80 2.21 -0.15 -1.02
C TRP A 80 1.12 -0.12 -2.10
N GLY A 81 0.04 0.61 -1.89
CA GLY A 81 -1.18 0.52 -2.69
C GLY A 81 -0.97 0.60 -4.20
N ASP A 82 -0.54 1.76 -4.70
CA ASP A 82 -0.32 1.96 -6.13
C ASP A 82 0.82 1.08 -6.68
N LYS A 83 1.79 0.71 -5.84
CA LYS A 83 2.94 -0.15 -6.22
C LYS A 83 2.53 -1.59 -6.45
N MET A 84 1.47 -2.05 -5.78
CA MET A 84 1.01 -3.44 -5.79
C MET A 84 -0.04 -3.75 -6.86
N LYS A 85 -0.37 -2.82 -7.75
CA LYS A 85 -1.44 -2.98 -8.77
C LYS A 85 -1.30 -4.22 -9.65
N GLU A 86 -0.08 -4.69 -9.90
CA GLU A 86 0.19 -5.89 -10.71
C GLU A 86 0.37 -7.17 -9.86
N ALA A 87 0.24 -7.08 -8.54
CA ALA A 87 0.51 -8.17 -7.62
C ALA A 87 -0.75 -9.00 -7.31
N ASN A 88 -0.52 -10.25 -6.91
CA ASN A 88 -1.54 -11.03 -6.23
C ASN A 88 -1.33 -10.91 -4.71
N ALA A 89 -2.24 -10.22 -4.03
CA ALA A 89 -2.23 -10.02 -2.58
C ALA A 89 -3.34 -10.82 -1.84
N ALA A 90 -3.82 -11.91 -2.44
CA ALA A 90 -4.88 -12.71 -1.83
C ALA A 90 -4.47 -13.28 -0.47
N GLN A 91 -5.38 -13.19 0.50
CA GLN A 91 -5.24 -13.65 1.88
C GLN A 91 -4.03 -13.05 2.61
N MET A 92 -3.48 -11.93 2.14
CA MET A 92 -2.23 -11.36 2.63
C MET A 92 -2.25 -11.11 4.14
N PHE A 93 -3.40 -10.70 4.68
CA PHE A 93 -3.62 -10.41 6.09
C PHE A 93 -4.64 -11.36 6.77
N ASP A 94 -4.99 -12.50 6.15
CA ASP A 94 -5.97 -13.43 6.73
C ASP A 94 -5.53 -13.88 8.13
N ARG A 95 -6.32 -13.55 9.15
CA ARG A 95 -6.08 -13.87 10.57
C ARG A 95 -4.77 -13.28 11.13
N SER A 96 -4.33 -12.13 10.65
CA SER A 96 -3.24 -11.37 11.29
C SER A 96 -3.75 -10.57 12.51
N ALA A 97 -2.94 -9.66 13.04
CA ALA A 97 -3.38 -8.68 14.04
C ALA A 97 -3.93 -7.38 13.43
N CYS A 98 -4.11 -7.33 12.10
CA CYS A 98 -4.62 -6.16 11.41
C CYS A 98 -6.10 -5.91 11.73
N PRO A 99 -6.54 -4.64 11.84
CA PRO A 99 -7.97 -4.34 11.99
C PRO A 99 -8.82 -4.83 10.82
N ASP A 100 -8.27 -4.83 9.59
CA ASP A 100 -8.93 -5.35 8.40
C ASP A 100 -8.14 -6.53 7.82
N HIS A 101 -8.83 -7.65 7.60
CA HIS A 101 -8.27 -8.88 7.04
C HIS A 101 -8.72 -9.15 5.61
N SER A 102 -9.50 -8.25 5.03
CA SER A 102 -10.00 -8.38 3.66
C SER A 102 -8.85 -8.34 2.67
N ASP A 103 -9.00 -9.04 1.55
CA ASP A 103 -8.04 -8.96 0.47
C ASP A 103 -8.02 -7.52 -0.07
N PRO A 104 -6.82 -6.94 -0.34
CA PRO A 104 -6.74 -5.60 -0.91
C PRO A 104 -7.42 -5.56 -2.28
N ASP A 105 -8.32 -4.59 -2.49
CA ASP A 105 -8.80 -4.22 -3.82
C ASP A 105 -7.73 -3.36 -4.50
N LEU A 106 -6.97 -3.99 -5.40
CA LEU A 106 -5.84 -3.36 -6.10
C LEU A 106 -6.27 -2.52 -7.30
N ASP A 107 -7.51 -2.69 -7.77
CA ASP A 107 -8.09 -1.94 -8.90
C ASP A 107 -8.79 -0.65 -8.43
N SER A 108 -8.94 -0.47 -7.12
CA SER A 108 -9.54 0.71 -6.49
C SER A 108 -8.76 2.01 -6.76
N LEU A 109 -9.48 3.12 -6.70
CA LEU A 109 -8.90 4.47 -6.70
C LEU A 109 -7.87 4.63 -5.57
N PHE A 110 -8.15 4.02 -4.43
CA PHE A 110 -7.28 3.92 -3.26
C PHE A 110 -7.06 2.43 -2.95
N PRO A 111 -5.99 1.82 -3.49
CA PRO A 111 -5.74 0.40 -3.28
C PRO A 111 -5.57 0.06 -1.80
N GLY A 112 -6.23 -1.00 -1.35
CA GLY A 112 -6.26 -1.41 0.05
C GLY A 112 -7.47 -2.30 0.36
N PRO A 113 -7.65 -2.72 1.61
CA PRO A 113 -6.88 -2.33 2.79
C PRO A 113 -5.48 -2.93 2.80
N PHE A 114 -4.50 -2.21 3.34
CA PHE A 114 -3.15 -2.72 3.60
C PHE A 114 -2.90 -2.69 5.10
N CYS A 115 -3.47 -3.70 5.79
CA CYS A 115 -3.64 -3.81 7.24
C CYS A 115 -4.65 -2.81 7.86
N GLU A 116 -4.65 -1.57 7.36
CA GLU A 116 -5.62 -0.53 7.72
C GLU A 116 -6.34 -0.02 6.46
N ASN A 117 -7.40 0.76 6.67
CA ASN A 117 -8.09 1.44 5.58
C ASN A 117 -7.20 2.57 5.02
N CYS A 118 -6.83 2.45 3.75
CA CYS A 118 -5.97 3.39 3.06
C CYS A 118 -6.71 4.56 2.42
N ALA A 119 -8.05 4.53 2.44
CA ALA A 119 -8.83 5.68 2.01
C ALA A 119 -8.59 6.85 2.98
N PRO A 120 -8.34 8.07 2.48
CA PRO A 120 -8.30 9.23 3.35
C PRO A 120 -9.61 9.32 4.14
N PRO A 121 -9.57 9.74 5.41
CA PRO A 121 -10.80 9.96 6.17
C PRO A 121 -11.70 10.87 5.33
N PRO A 122 -13.03 10.61 5.28
CA PRO A 122 -13.92 11.44 4.50
C PRO A 122 -13.75 12.88 4.96
N THR A 123 -13.05 13.68 4.15
CA THR A 123 -13.00 15.12 4.35
C THR A 123 -14.44 15.58 4.15
N ASP A 124 -14.95 16.26 5.17
CA ASP A 124 -16.17 17.06 5.21
C ASP A 124 -17.00 17.09 3.90
N PRO A 125 -18.31 16.80 3.94
CA PRO A 125 -19.18 16.80 2.74
C PRO A 125 -19.24 18.13 1.95
N ARG A 126 -18.54 19.17 2.40
CA ARG A 126 -18.20 20.38 1.63
C ARG A 126 -17.11 20.20 0.55
N TRP A 127 -16.53 19.00 0.38
CA TRP A 127 -15.47 18.73 -0.59
C TRP A 127 -15.95 18.21 -1.96
N CYS A 128 -17.26 17.97 -2.14
CA CYS A 128 -17.86 17.93 -3.47
C CYS A 128 -18.33 19.36 -3.82
N CYS A 129 -17.39 20.18 -4.29
CA CYS A 129 -17.52 21.65 -4.43
C CYS A 129 -17.82 22.37 -3.11
N PRO A 130 -17.18 23.53 -2.83
CA PRO A 130 -17.71 24.41 -1.80
C PRO A 130 -19.13 24.76 -2.23
N ALA A 131 -20.12 24.39 -1.42
CA ALA A 131 -21.51 24.79 -1.64
C ALA A 131 -21.54 26.32 -1.84
N GLY A 132 -21.72 26.77 -3.09
CA GLY A 132 -21.72 28.18 -3.46
C GLY A 132 -20.69 28.65 -4.50
N ARG A 133 -19.78 27.81 -5.01
CA ARG A 133 -19.03 28.15 -6.24
C ARG A 133 -19.82 27.76 -7.48
N THR A 134 -20.38 28.76 -8.16
CA THR A 134 -21.07 28.63 -9.46
C THR A 134 -20.16 29.07 -10.63
N ASP A 135 -18.87 29.25 -10.36
CA ASP A 135 -17.86 29.58 -11.32
C ASP A 135 -17.64 28.38 -12.24
N VAL A 136 -18.27 28.45 -13.40
CA VAL A 136 -17.94 27.66 -14.59
C VAL A 136 -16.44 27.83 -14.81
N LEU A 137 -15.67 26.79 -14.51
CA LEU A 137 -14.25 26.75 -14.83
C LEU A 137 -14.15 26.81 -16.37
N GLU A 138 -13.50 27.83 -16.91
CA GLU A 138 -13.18 27.88 -18.33
C GLU A 138 -12.37 26.64 -18.73
N ASP A 139 -12.54 26.15 -19.97
CA ASP A 139 -12.04 24.86 -20.49
C ASP A 139 -10.55 24.60 -20.17
N ASP A 140 -9.72 25.65 -20.14
CA ASP A 140 -8.30 25.57 -19.79
C ASP A 140 -8.04 25.20 -18.32
N SER A 141 -8.91 25.59 -17.39
CA SER A 141 -8.77 25.26 -15.96
C SER A 141 -9.05 23.78 -15.69
N ILE A 142 -9.99 23.19 -16.42
CA ILE A 142 -10.26 21.75 -16.34
C ILE A 142 -9.07 20.99 -16.92
N ARG A 143 -8.53 21.42 -18.07
CA ARG A 143 -7.36 20.79 -18.68
C ARG A 143 -6.14 20.83 -17.78
N ILE A 144 -5.89 21.96 -17.11
CA ILE A 144 -4.80 22.08 -16.12
C ILE A 144 -5.04 21.14 -14.95
N ALA A 145 -6.25 21.11 -14.39
CA ALA A 145 -6.55 20.23 -13.25
C ALA A 145 -6.44 18.74 -13.63
N VAL A 146 -6.92 18.32 -14.81
CA VAL A 146 -6.72 16.97 -15.34
C VAL A 146 -5.23 16.67 -15.51
N GLN A 147 -4.46 17.62 -16.03
CA GLN A 147 -3.02 17.44 -16.24
C GLN A 147 -2.26 17.33 -14.91
N GLU A 148 -2.65 18.10 -13.89
CA GLU A 148 -2.13 17.95 -12.54
C GLU A 148 -2.52 16.59 -11.94
N TYR A 149 -3.73 16.11 -12.18
CA TYR A 149 -4.15 14.75 -11.79
C TYR A 149 -3.32 13.63 -12.44
N VAL A 150 -2.90 13.84 -13.69
CA VAL A 150 -2.01 12.92 -14.41
C VAL A 150 -0.58 12.98 -13.87
N ASN A 151 -0.12 14.16 -13.45
CA ASN A 151 1.27 14.39 -13.07
C ASN A 151 1.55 14.17 -11.56
N ASP A 152 0.61 14.55 -10.70
CA ASP A 152 0.66 14.45 -9.25
C ASP A 152 -0.75 14.24 -8.72
N ARG A 153 -1.16 12.98 -8.69
CA ARG A 153 -2.52 12.58 -8.32
C ARG A 153 -2.86 12.95 -6.88
N ASN A 154 -1.92 12.81 -5.94
CA ASN A 154 -2.18 13.09 -4.52
C ASN A 154 -2.27 14.60 -4.27
N GLY A 155 -1.37 15.40 -4.84
CA GLY A 155 -1.46 16.85 -4.78
C GLY A 155 -2.70 17.38 -5.49
N ALA A 156 -3.11 16.77 -6.59
CA ALA A 156 -4.34 17.15 -7.31
C ALA A 156 -5.61 16.76 -6.53
N ILE A 157 -5.63 15.63 -5.82
CA ILE A 157 -6.72 15.27 -4.90
C ILE A 157 -6.81 16.28 -3.75
N GLU A 158 -5.68 16.68 -3.16
CA GLU A 158 -5.63 17.69 -2.11
C GLU A 158 -6.15 19.05 -2.61
N LYS A 159 -5.80 19.43 -3.84
CA LYS A 159 -6.08 20.74 -4.40
C LYS A 159 -7.47 20.87 -5.02
N TYR A 160 -7.98 19.82 -5.67
CA TYR A 160 -9.20 19.88 -6.48
C TYR A 160 -10.29 18.89 -6.05
N GLY A 161 -9.98 17.96 -5.14
CA GLY A 161 -10.88 16.87 -4.78
C GLY A 161 -11.08 15.87 -5.94
N PRO A 162 -11.57 14.65 -5.66
CA PRO A 162 -11.64 13.55 -6.63
C PRO A 162 -12.34 13.93 -7.95
N ILE A 163 -11.79 13.49 -9.10
CA ILE A 163 -12.34 13.80 -10.44
C ILE A 163 -13.80 13.36 -10.61
N ASN A 164 -14.22 12.27 -9.97
CA ASN A 164 -15.62 11.78 -10.03
C ASN A 164 -16.62 12.68 -9.29
N CYS A 165 -16.15 13.73 -8.63
CA CYS A 165 -16.94 14.76 -7.99
C CYS A 165 -17.02 16.07 -8.80
N TRP A 166 -16.35 16.14 -9.96
CA TRP A 166 -16.38 17.30 -10.84
C TRP A 166 -17.67 17.27 -11.68
N ASN A 167 -18.31 18.42 -11.85
CA ASN A 167 -19.57 18.57 -12.58
C ASN A 167 -19.33 19.19 -13.96
#